data_AF-A0A3D5J9B8-F1
#
_entry.id   AF-A0A3D5J9B8-F1
#
_cell.length_a   1.000
_cell.length_b   1.000
_cell.length_c   1.000
_cell.angle_alpha   90.00
_cell.angle_beta   90.00
_cell.angle_gamma   90.00
#
_symmetry.space_group_name_H-M   'P 1'
#
loop_
_entity.id
_entity.type
_entity.pdbx_description
1 polymer ?
#
loop_
_entity_poly.entity_id
_entity_poly.type
_entity_poly.pdbx_seq_one_letter_code
_entity_poly.pdbx_strand_id
1 'polypeptide(L)'
;MMLVGEMRCKETAQIAFKAGLTGYLALATLHTNNILNCLQRPENLGIERALIADTLLLVLSQRLVRSAVGGRLPVYELLRLDETLQDRLRRQLATDELFAPYPGLYFRSIAQTAERMLHDHLVRKEELEPILPIDSESQQ
;
A
#
# COMPACT_ATOMS: atom_id res chain seq x y z
N MET A 1 -8.50 -3.53 19.76
CA MET A 1 -7.60 -3.74 18.61
C MET A 1 -7.82 -5.16 18.09
N MET A 2 -7.87 -5.34 16.77
CA MET A 2 -8.01 -6.64 16.10
C MET A 2 -6.81 -6.84 15.16
N LEU A 3 -6.22 -8.04 15.17
CA LEU A 3 -5.17 -8.44 14.23
C LEU A 3 -5.68 -9.62 13.40
N VAL A 4 -5.71 -9.44 12.09
CA VAL A 4 -6.00 -10.50 11.13
C VAL A 4 -4.70 -10.88 10.47
N GLY A 5 -4.20 -12.08 10.81
CA GLY A 5 -2.92 -12.57 10.30
C GLY A 5 -2.83 -12.47 8.78
N GLU A 6 -3.88 -12.86 8.05
CA GLU A 6 -3.99 -12.70 6.61
C GLU A 6 -5.46 -12.72 6.15
N MET A 7 -5.85 -11.80 5.26
CA MET A 7 -7.19 -11.79 4.65
C MET A 7 -7.18 -12.56 3.32
N ARG A 8 -7.72 -13.79 3.33
CA ARG A 8 -7.78 -14.65 2.14
C ARG A 8 -9.16 -14.79 1.50
N CYS A 9 -10.23 -14.55 2.26
CA CYS A 9 -11.60 -14.75 1.81
C CYS A 9 -12.50 -13.56 2.20
N LYS A 10 -13.70 -13.55 1.59
CA LYS A 10 -14.70 -12.49 1.77
C LYS A 10 -15.12 -12.33 3.21
N GLU A 11 -15.35 -13.44 3.91
CA GLU A 11 -15.89 -13.47 5.26
C GLU A 11 -14.92 -12.78 6.23
N THR A 12 -13.63 -13.13 6.18
CA THR A 12 -12.60 -12.50 7.02
C THR A 12 -12.44 -11.02 6.70
N ALA A 13 -12.44 -10.65 5.41
CA ALA A 13 -12.36 -9.26 5.01
C ALA A 13 -13.57 -8.46 5.53
N GLN A 14 -14.79 -8.98 5.42
CA GLN A 14 -15.99 -8.30 5.91
C GLN A 14 -15.93 -8.06 7.42
N ILE A 15 -15.44 -9.03 8.20
CA ILE A 15 -15.28 -8.86 9.65
C ILE A 15 -14.25 -7.77 9.96
N ALA A 16 -13.10 -7.78 9.28
CA ALA A 16 -12.03 -6.80 9.51
C ALA A 16 -12.49 -5.37 9.19
N PHE A 17 -13.11 -5.15 8.03
CA PHE A 17 -13.60 -3.84 7.60
C PHE A 17 -14.76 -3.34 8.47
N LYS A 18 -15.70 -4.22 8.86
CA LYS A 18 -16.78 -3.84 9.79
C LYS A 18 -16.25 -3.49 11.19
N ALA A 19 -15.24 -4.20 11.69
CA ALA A 19 -14.59 -3.86 12.95
C ALA A 19 -13.92 -2.48 12.87
N GLY A 20 -13.26 -2.17 11.74
CA GLY A 20 -12.74 -0.84 11.45
C GLY A 20 -13.82 0.25 11.52
N LEU A 21 -14.95 0.02 10.85
CA LEU A 21 -16.07 0.96 10.81
C LEU A 21 -16.68 1.24 12.19
N THR A 22 -16.69 0.27 13.10
CA THR A 22 -17.21 0.43 14.45
C THR A 22 -16.19 1.03 15.43
N GLY A 23 -15.03 1.46 14.95
CA GLY A 23 -14.02 2.19 15.72
C GLY A 23 -12.89 1.33 16.29
N TYR A 24 -12.81 0.04 15.94
CA TYR A 24 -11.65 -0.77 16.30
C TYR A 24 -10.50 -0.52 15.34
N LEU A 25 -9.29 -0.32 15.86
CA LEU A 25 -8.08 -0.45 15.03
C LEU A 25 -7.93 -1.92 14.60
N ALA A 26 -8.12 -2.17 13.31
CA ALA A 26 -7.92 -3.45 12.66
C ALA A 26 -6.63 -3.42 11.81
N LEU A 27 -5.72 -4.34 12.09
CA LEU A 27 -4.52 -4.56 11.29
C LEU A 27 -4.65 -5.88 10.55
N ALA A 28 -4.36 -5.89 9.26
CA ALA A 28 -4.47 -7.08 8.43
C ALA A 28 -3.35 -7.15 7.40
N THR A 29 -2.93 -8.37 7.04
CA THR A 29 -2.02 -8.57 5.91
C THR A 29 -2.76 -9.09 4.68
N LEU A 30 -2.25 -8.74 3.50
CA LEU A 30 -2.72 -9.17 2.19
C LEU A 30 -1.50 -9.57 1.36
N HIS A 31 -1.62 -10.66 0.59
CA HIS A 31 -0.62 -11.00 -0.41
C HIS A 31 -0.90 -10.26 -1.71
N THR A 32 -0.26 -9.12 -1.88
CA THR A 32 -0.29 -8.33 -3.12
C THR A 32 1.13 -7.88 -3.47
N ASN A 33 1.31 -7.48 -4.73
CA ASN A 33 2.62 -7.07 -5.23
C ASN A 33 2.90 -5.58 -5.04
N ASN A 34 1.86 -4.76 -4.86
CA ASN A 34 1.95 -3.32 -4.67
C ASN A 34 0.70 -2.73 -3.99
N ILE A 35 0.77 -1.45 -3.62
CA ILE A 35 -0.28 -0.68 -2.96
C ILE A 35 -1.57 -0.62 -3.79
N LEU A 36 -1.48 -0.46 -5.10
CA LEU A 36 -2.66 -0.43 -5.96
C LEU A 36 -3.45 -1.74 -5.86
N ASN A 37 -2.75 -2.86 -5.96
CA ASN A 37 -3.34 -4.18 -5.81
C ASN A 37 -3.89 -4.39 -4.38
N CYS A 38 -3.28 -3.78 -3.36
CA CYS A 38 -3.82 -3.78 -1.99
C CYS A 38 -5.18 -3.07 -1.88
N LEU A 39 -5.44 -2.02 -2.65
CA LEU A 39 -6.76 -1.37 -2.69
C LEU A 39 -7.80 -2.22 -3.45
N GLN A 40 -7.39 -2.83 -4.55
CA GLN A 40 -8.26 -3.68 -5.38
C GLN A 40 -8.55 -5.04 -4.75
N ARG A 41 -7.65 -5.58 -3.92
CA ARG A 41 -7.79 -6.94 -3.38
C ARG A 41 -9.02 -7.12 -2.49
N PRO A 42 -9.35 -6.22 -1.54
CA PRO A 42 -10.62 -6.27 -0.83
C PRO A 42 -11.84 -6.20 -1.75
N GLU A 43 -11.79 -5.41 -2.83
CA GLU A 43 -12.87 -5.34 -3.82
C GLU A 43 -13.09 -6.70 -4.50
N ASN A 44 -12.01 -7.36 -4.91
CA ASN A 44 -12.04 -8.71 -5.48
C ASN A 44 -12.58 -9.76 -4.49
N LEU A 45 -12.45 -9.51 -3.19
CA LEU A 45 -13.05 -10.33 -2.13
C LEU A 45 -14.52 -9.94 -1.84
N GLY A 46 -15.09 -8.96 -2.53
CA GLY A 46 -16.47 -8.52 -2.37
C GLY A 46 -16.68 -7.48 -1.27
N ILE A 47 -15.65 -6.69 -0.93
CA ILE A 47 -15.77 -5.50 -0.10
C ILE A 47 -16.09 -4.30 -1.00
N GLU A 48 -17.13 -3.54 -0.65
CA GLU A 48 -17.54 -2.38 -1.42
C GLU A 48 -16.53 -1.24 -1.30
N ARG A 49 -16.24 -0.55 -2.42
CA ARG A 49 -15.31 0.60 -2.45
C ARG A 49 -15.64 1.67 -1.41
N ALA A 50 -16.92 1.94 -1.17
CA ALA A 50 -17.36 2.90 -0.16
C ALA A 50 -16.89 2.49 1.25
N LEU A 51 -17.06 1.22 1.62
CA LEU A 51 -16.59 0.71 2.90
C LEU A 51 -15.06 0.76 3.01
N ILE A 52 -14.33 0.51 1.92
CA ILE A 52 -12.88 0.65 1.89
C ILE A 52 -12.49 2.11 2.16
N ALA A 53 -13.11 3.05 1.45
CA ALA A 53 -12.85 4.48 1.63
C ALA A 53 -13.12 4.95 3.06
N ASP A 54 -14.20 4.48 3.68
CA ASP A 54 -14.61 4.97 5.00
C ASP A 54 -13.82 4.34 6.17
N THR A 55 -13.05 3.27 5.94
CA THR A 55 -12.40 2.51 7.02
C THR A 55 -10.89 2.35 6.86
N LEU A 56 -10.38 2.35 5.63
CA LEU A 56 -8.96 2.15 5.38
C LEU A 56 -8.20 3.45 5.64
N LEU A 57 -7.21 3.38 6.52
CA LEU A 57 -6.40 4.54 6.91
C LEU A 57 -5.05 4.58 6.18
N LEU A 58 -4.43 3.41 6.02
CA LEU A 58 -3.06 3.30 5.56
C LEU A 58 -2.80 1.93 4.93
N VAL A 59 -2.03 1.93 3.86
CA VAL A 59 -1.51 0.73 3.19
C VAL A 59 0.00 0.81 3.18
N LEU A 60 0.65 -0.26 3.67
CA LEU A 60 2.08 -0.46 3.59
C LEU A 60 2.35 -1.75 2.82
N SER A 61 3.16 -1.65 1.77
CA SER A 61 3.68 -2.80 1.03
C SER A 61 5.20 -2.78 1.18
N GLN A 62 5.78 -3.92 1.53
CA GLN A 62 7.20 -4.03 1.82
C GLN A 62 7.83 -5.26 1.19
N ARG A 63 9.11 -5.15 0.85
CA ARG A 63 9.99 -6.25 0.45
C ARG A 63 11.30 -6.13 1.22
N LEU A 64 11.99 -7.25 1.40
CA LEU A 64 13.26 -7.27 2.13
C LEU A 64 14.42 -7.40 1.14
N VAL A 65 15.37 -6.48 1.23
CA VAL A 65 16.62 -6.46 0.45
C VAL A 65 17.82 -6.72 1.33
N ARG A 66 18.91 -7.23 0.76
CA ARG A 66 20.15 -7.42 1.49
C ARG A 66 20.82 -6.09 1.80
N SER A 67 21.24 -5.92 3.05
CA SER A 67 21.98 -4.73 3.50
C SER A 67 23.47 -4.83 3.11
N ALA A 68 24.11 -3.68 2.91
CA ALA A 68 25.55 -3.58 2.69
C ALA A 68 26.39 -4.03 3.90
N VAL A 69 25.86 -3.86 5.12
CA VAL A 69 26.55 -4.20 6.39
C VAL A 69 26.12 -5.54 6.98
N GLY A 70 25.33 -6.32 6.24
CA GLY A 70 24.79 -7.60 6.69
C GLY A 70 23.34 -7.51 7.17
N GLY A 71 22.63 -8.65 7.13
CA GLY A 71 21.19 -8.71 7.39
C GLY A 71 20.34 -8.23 6.21
N ARG A 72 19.09 -7.84 6.50
CA ARG A 72 18.12 -7.37 5.51
C ARG A 72 17.47 -6.07 5.97
N LEU A 73 17.16 -5.20 5.02
CA LEU A 73 16.43 -3.96 5.25
C LEU A 73 15.12 -3.95 4.46
N PRO A 74 14.05 -3.34 4.99
CA PRO A 74 12.81 -3.19 4.25
C PRO A 74 12.93 -2.06 3.23
N VAL A 75 12.62 -2.38 1.97
CA VAL A 75 12.20 -1.38 0.99
C VAL A 75 10.68 -1.42 0.95
N TYR A 76 10.04 -0.26 1.04
CA TYR A 76 8.60 -0.19 1.19
C TYR A 76 8.02 0.98 0.42
N GLU A 77 6.72 0.85 0.15
CA GLU A 77 5.85 1.92 -0.28
C GLU A 77 4.76 2.12 0.77
N LEU A 78 4.29 3.35 0.89
CA LEU A 78 3.36 3.78 1.91
C LEU A 78 2.32 4.71 1.31
N LEU A 79 1.05 4.37 1.44
CA LEU A 79 -0.07 5.21 1.07
C LEU A 79 -0.89 5.51 2.32
N ARG A 80 -1.09 6.78 2.59
CA ARG A 80 -2.07 7.24 3.58
C ARG A 80 -3.32 7.68 2.84
N LEU A 81 -4.47 7.21 3.30
CA LEU A 81 -5.75 7.67 2.79
C LEU A 81 -6.16 8.93 3.55
N ASP A 82 -6.30 10.02 2.81
CA ASP A 82 -6.90 11.26 3.29
C ASP A 82 -8.31 11.43 2.72
N GLU A 83 -9.01 12.50 3.11
CA GLU A 83 -10.38 12.75 2.70
C GLU A 83 -10.55 12.84 1.17
N THR A 84 -9.53 13.36 0.47
CA THR A 84 -9.58 13.49 -0.99
C THR A 84 -9.46 12.11 -1.64
N LEU A 85 -8.52 11.28 -1.21
CA LEU A 85 -8.38 9.92 -1.73
C LEU A 85 -9.60 9.06 -1.43
N GLN A 86 -10.18 9.21 -0.24
CA GLN A 86 -11.40 8.54 0.16
C GLN A 86 -12.59 8.96 -0.71
N ASP A 87 -12.75 10.25 -1.00
CA ASP A 87 -13.79 10.74 -1.91
C ASP A 87 -13.62 10.17 -3.33
N ARG A 88 -12.39 10.13 -3.84
CA ARG A 88 -12.08 9.50 -5.14
C ARG A 88 -12.40 8.00 -5.16
N LEU A 89 -12.10 7.28 -4.07
CA LEU A 89 -12.50 5.86 -3.92
C LEU A 89 -14.02 5.70 -3.89
N ARG A 90 -14.74 6.55 -3.14
CA ARG A 90 -16.22 6.54 -3.06
C ARG A 90 -16.86 6.78 -4.43
N ARG A 91 -16.30 7.68 -5.22
CA ARG A 91 -16.72 7.97 -6.61
C ARG A 91 -16.31 6.91 -7.62
N GLN A 92 -15.59 5.88 -7.18
CA GLN A 92 -15.12 4.77 -8.01
C GLN A 92 -14.27 5.23 -9.20
N LEU A 93 -13.44 6.26 -9.01
CA LEU A 93 -12.56 6.75 -10.07
C LEU A 93 -11.57 5.66 -10.53
N ALA A 94 -11.08 5.81 -11.76
CA ALA A 94 -10.04 4.98 -12.32
C ALA A 94 -8.70 5.22 -11.59
N THR A 95 -7.75 4.28 -11.73
CA THR A 95 -6.48 4.29 -10.98
C THR A 95 -5.64 5.55 -11.21
N ASP A 96 -5.54 5.98 -12.45
CA ASP A 96 -4.84 7.19 -12.86
C ASP A 96 -5.45 8.44 -12.22
N GLU A 97 -6.78 8.55 -12.23
CA GLU A 97 -7.49 9.64 -11.55
C GLU A 97 -7.41 9.54 -10.02
N LEU A 98 -7.38 8.31 -9.48
CA LEU A 98 -7.29 8.06 -8.04
C LEU A 98 -6.00 8.66 -7.47
N PHE A 99 -4.88 8.43 -8.16
CA PHE A 99 -3.55 8.91 -7.75
C PHE A 99 -3.09 10.20 -8.44
N ALA A 100 -3.94 10.82 -9.28
CA ALA A 100 -3.64 12.10 -9.90
C ALA A 100 -3.18 13.12 -8.84
N PRO A 101 -2.02 13.80 -8.98
CA PRO A 101 -1.44 14.60 -7.90
C PRO A 101 -2.39 15.66 -7.34
N TYR A 102 -2.42 15.82 -6.02
CA TYR A 102 -3.12 16.89 -5.33
C TYR A 102 -2.43 17.25 -4.00
N PRO A 103 -2.64 18.47 -3.45
CA PRO A 103 -2.10 18.86 -2.16
C PRO A 103 -2.66 17.96 -1.05
N GLY A 104 -1.79 17.20 -0.38
CA GLY A 104 -2.18 16.29 0.71
C GLY A 104 -1.96 14.81 0.42
N LEU A 105 -1.86 14.43 -0.86
CA LEU A 105 -1.56 13.06 -1.26
C LEU A 105 -0.22 12.61 -0.64
N TYR A 106 -0.30 11.74 0.36
CA TYR A 106 0.88 11.15 0.96
C TYR A 106 1.09 9.73 0.42
N PHE A 107 1.88 9.66 -0.64
CA PHE A 107 2.33 8.41 -1.24
C PHE A 107 3.87 8.41 -1.31
N ARG A 108 4.48 7.43 -0.65
CA ARG A 108 5.90 7.11 -0.79
C ARG A 108 6.04 5.86 -1.63
N SER A 109 6.73 5.93 -2.75
CA SER A 109 6.95 4.77 -3.61
C SER A 109 8.16 3.95 -3.16
N ILE A 110 8.23 2.70 -3.63
CA ILE A 110 9.42 1.83 -3.47
C ILE A 110 10.66 2.51 -4.07
N ALA A 111 10.53 3.21 -5.20
CA ALA A 111 11.64 3.91 -5.85
C ALA A 111 12.21 5.02 -4.95
N GLN A 112 11.36 5.84 -4.33
CA GLN A 112 11.80 6.89 -3.41
C GLN A 112 12.51 6.31 -2.17
N THR A 113 12.02 5.18 -1.64
CA THR A 113 12.68 4.48 -0.53
C THR A 113 14.03 3.92 -0.98
N ALA A 114 14.09 3.30 -2.16
CA ALA A 114 15.31 2.72 -2.73
C ALA A 114 16.38 3.77 -3.00
N GLU A 115 16.02 4.91 -3.62
CA GLU A 115 16.92 6.05 -3.85
C GLU A 115 17.55 6.53 -2.56
N ARG A 116 16.76 6.65 -1.49
CA ARG A 116 17.26 7.05 -0.18
C ARG A 116 18.25 6.04 0.40
N MET A 117 17.97 4.75 0.27
CA MET A 117 18.86 3.68 0.74
C MET A 117 20.18 3.64 -0.03
N LEU A 118 20.15 3.93 -1.34
CA LEU A 118 21.35 4.06 -2.17
C LEU A 118 22.20 5.27 -1.76
N HIS A 119 21.55 6.42 -1.58
CA HIS A 119 22.20 7.64 -1.10
C HIS A 119 22.89 7.43 0.25
N ASP A 120 22.23 6.74 1.18
CA ASP A 120 22.75 6.49 2.53
C ASP A 120 23.69 5.26 2.59
N HIS A 121 24.06 4.67 1.45
CA HIS A 121 24.93 3.49 1.32
C HIS A 121 24.47 2.25 2.11
N LEU A 122 23.16 2.12 2.34
CA LEU A 122 22.58 1.04 3.13
C LEU A 122 22.42 -0.26 2.33
N VAL A 123 22.25 -0.15 1.01
CA VAL A 123 21.98 -1.26 0.08
C VAL A 123 22.75 -1.03 -1.22
N ARG A 124 23.13 -2.11 -1.91
CA ARG A 124 23.78 -2.03 -3.21
C ARG A 124 22.74 -2.00 -4.34
N LYS A 125 23.07 -1.40 -5.47
CA LYS A 125 22.13 -1.20 -6.59
C LYS A 125 21.56 -2.53 -7.11
N GLU A 126 22.40 -3.56 -7.19
CA GLU A 126 22.04 -4.89 -7.73
C GLU A 126 20.97 -5.58 -6.88
N GLU A 127 20.87 -5.24 -5.59
CA GLU A 127 19.84 -5.79 -4.68
C GLU A 127 18.47 -5.12 -4.86
N LEU A 128 18.43 -3.93 -5.47
CA LEU A 128 17.20 -3.14 -5.68
C LEU A 128 16.61 -3.35 -7.08
N GLU A 129 17.44 -3.65 -8.08
CA GLU A 129 17.01 -3.89 -9.48
C GLU A 129 15.83 -4.87 -9.62
N PRO A 130 15.76 -6.01 -8.89
CA PRO A 130 14.64 -6.95 -9.01
C PRO A 130 13.31 -6.41 -8.45
N ILE A 131 13.35 -5.35 -7.64
CA ILE A 131 12.21 -4.85 -6.87
C ILE A 131 11.69 -3.54 -7.41
N LEU A 132 12.56 -2.73 -8.00
CA LEU A 132 12.15 -1.54 -8.71
C LEU A 132 11.23 -1.93 -9.87
N PRO A 133 10.10 -1.21 -10.08
CA PRO A 133 9.32 -1.38 -11.29
C PRO A 133 10.24 -1.18 -12.50
N ILE A 134 10.12 -2.04 -13.51
CA ILE A 134 10.94 -1.97 -14.74
C ILE A 134 10.67 -0.65 -15.52
N ASP A 135 9.55 0.02 -15.23
CA ASP A 135 9.11 1.21 -15.95
C ASP A 135 9.17 2.48 -15.08
N SER A 136 10.35 3.07 -14.99
CA SER A 136 10.59 4.42 -14.46
C SER A 136 10.36 5.51 -15.53
N GLU A 137 9.48 5.30 -16.52
CA GLU A 137 9.25 6.27 -17.61
C GLU A 137 7.79 6.72 -17.80
N SER A 138 6.82 6.28 -16.98
CA SER A 138 5.40 6.55 -17.26
C SER A 138 4.62 7.30 -16.17
N GLN A 139 5.30 7.96 -15.22
CA GLN A 139 4.63 8.78 -14.19
C GLN A 139 5.39 10.11 -13.93
N GLN A 140 5.68 10.84 -15.00
CA GLN A 140 5.91 12.29 -14.98
C GLN A 140 4.76 12.99 -15.69
#